data_AF-A0A813KIW8-F1
#
_entry.id   AF-A0A813KIW8-F1
#
_cell.length_a   1.000
_cell.length_b   1.000
_cell.length_c   1.000
_cell.angle_alpha   90.00
_cell.angle_beta   90.00
_cell.angle_gamma   90.00
#
_symmetry.space_group_name_H-M   'P 1'
#
loop_
_entity.id
_entity.type
_entity.pdbx_description
1 polymer ?
#
loop_
_entity_poly.entity_id
_entity_poly.type
_entity_poly.pdbx_seq_one_letter_code
_entity_poly.pdbx_strand_id
1 'polypeptide(L)'
;MMPVDKLGWSHDRIYDHFGDGKSVYETVVELLMEKIRPVDLPALEIVCLGSRIYSISNRRLLAFKTFQLVLRRLKSEDSEVLVPVMLKRPTGDFFRRVGIALSTDTLGRSVGVSGPSGMSFRS
;
A
#
# COMPACT_ATOMS: atom_id res chain seq x y z
N MET A 1 9.92 5.36 -10.83
CA MET A 1 8.46 5.65 -10.87
C MET A 1 7.71 4.33 -10.98
N MET A 2 6.47 4.25 -10.49
CA MET A 2 5.63 3.06 -10.59
C MET A 2 4.16 3.45 -10.81
N PRO A 3 3.38 2.69 -11.60
CA PRO A 3 1.93 2.87 -11.67
C PRO A 3 1.27 2.61 -10.33
N VAL A 4 0.41 3.53 -9.90
CA VAL A 4 -0.26 3.43 -8.60
C VAL A 4 -1.19 2.20 -8.49
N ASP A 5 -1.67 1.67 -9.62
CA ASP A 5 -2.48 0.44 -9.67
C ASP A 5 -1.71 -0.83 -9.31
N LYS A 6 -0.38 -0.84 -9.47
CA LYS A 6 0.47 -1.99 -9.11
C LYS A 6 0.73 -2.08 -7.60
N LEU A 7 0.33 -1.08 -6.82
CA LEU A 7 0.58 -0.99 -5.39
C LEU A 7 -0.64 -1.43 -4.58
N GLY A 8 -0.41 -2.39 -3.69
CA GLY A 8 -1.36 -2.86 -2.69
C GLY A 8 -1.30 -2.06 -1.38
N TRP A 9 -2.33 -2.22 -0.56
CA TRP A 9 -2.43 -1.63 0.78
C TRP A 9 -1.75 -2.52 1.81
N SER A 10 -0.98 -1.93 2.72
CA SER A 10 -0.38 -2.67 3.86
C SER A 10 -1.23 -2.70 5.13
N HIS A 11 -2.34 -1.96 5.17
CA HIS A 11 -3.22 -1.86 6.35
C HIS A 11 -4.69 -1.93 5.90
N ASP A 12 -5.55 -2.46 6.77
CA ASP A 12 -6.99 -2.63 6.50
C ASP A 12 -7.80 -1.32 6.68
N ARG A 13 -7.21 -0.33 7.34
CA ARG A 13 -7.80 1.00 7.56
C ARG A 13 -6.80 2.08 7.21
N ILE A 14 -7.29 3.13 6.55
CA ILE A 14 -6.50 4.28 6.13
C ILE A 14 -7.16 5.52 6.73
N TYR A 15 -6.40 6.28 7.51
CA TYR A 15 -6.84 7.56 8.03
C TYR A 15 -6.97 8.59 6.90
N ASP A 16 -7.89 9.53 7.07
CA ASP A 16 -8.23 10.58 6.11
C ASP A 16 -7.33 11.83 6.20
N HIS A 17 -6.50 11.94 7.23
CA HIS A 17 -5.56 13.06 7.44
C HIS A 17 -4.10 12.61 7.52
N PHE A 18 -3.20 13.45 7.02
CA PHE A 18 -1.75 13.35 7.17
C PHE A 18 -1.29 13.80 8.57
N GLY A 19 -0.02 13.58 8.90
CA GLY A 19 0.53 13.95 10.22
C GLY A 19 0.63 15.46 10.46
N ASP A 20 0.57 16.26 9.40
CA ASP A 20 0.57 17.73 9.41
C ASP A 20 -0.86 18.33 9.50
N GLY A 21 -1.89 17.49 9.63
CA GLY A 21 -3.29 17.92 9.71
C GLY A 21 -3.96 18.14 8.35
N LYS A 22 -3.22 18.06 7.23
CA LYS A 22 -3.81 18.15 5.89
C LYS A 22 -4.61 16.91 5.59
N SER A 23 -5.77 17.05 4.97
CA SER A 23 -6.57 15.91 4.54
C SER A 23 -6.01 15.28 3.25
N VAL A 24 -6.29 13.99 3.08
CA VAL A 24 -6.05 13.25 1.84
C VAL A 24 -6.81 13.91 0.69
N TYR A 25 -8.04 14.37 0.94
CA TYR A 25 -8.88 14.99 -0.08
C TYR A 25 -8.34 16.34 -0.55
N GLU A 26 -7.87 17.21 0.35
CA GLU A 26 -7.22 18.47 -0.03
C GLU A 26 -6.02 18.21 -0.94
N THR A 27 -5.22 17.19 -0.64
CA THR A 27 -4.09 16.80 -1.50
C THR A 27 -4.56 16.33 -2.89
N VAL A 28 -5.67 15.59 -2.98
CA VAL A 28 -6.28 15.21 -4.26
C VAL A 28 -6.72 16.44 -5.04
N VAL A 29 -7.37 17.40 -4.38
CA VAL A 29 -7.82 18.65 -5.02
C VAL A 29 -6.63 19.44 -5.55
N GLU A 30 -5.54 19.56 -4.78
CA GLU A 30 -4.34 20.25 -5.25
C GLU A 30 -3.67 19.56 -6.45
N LEU A 31 -3.68 18.22 -6.51
CA LEU A 31 -3.21 17.46 -7.67
C LEU A 31 -4.11 17.70 -8.89
N LEU A 32 -5.43 17.73 -8.72
CA LEU A 32 -6.40 18.00 -9.79
C LEU A 32 -6.30 19.42 -10.34
N MET A 33 -6.01 20.38 -9.46
CA MET A 33 -5.84 21.79 -9.81
C MET A 33 -4.42 22.12 -10.28
N GLU A 34 -3.57 21.09 -10.45
CA GLU A 34 -2.16 21.21 -10.87
C GLU A 34 -1.32 22.14 -9.97
N LYS A 35 -1.75 22.37 -8.72
CA LYS A 35 -1.00 23.15 -7.72
C LYS A 35 0.24 22.40 -7.25
N ILE A 36 0.14 21.08 -7.21
CA ILE A 36 1.23 20.15 -6.95
C ILE A 36 1.18 19.01 -7.96
N ARG A 37 2.31 18.37 -8.21
CA ARG A 37 2.42 17.17 -9.05
C ARG A 37 2.80 15.97 -8.19
N PRO A 38 2.58 14.73 -8.66
CA PRO A 38 2.98 13.54 -7.91
C PRO A 38 4.46 13.48 -7.52
N VAL A 39 5.35 14.13 -8.28
CA VAL A 39 6.79 14.23 -8.00
C VAL A 39 7.14 15.24 -6.91
N ASP A 40 6.24 16.18 -6.62
CA ASP A 40 6.45 17.20 -5.59
C ASP A 40 6.07 16.65 -4.19
N LEU A 41 5.40 15.50 -4.13
CA LEU A 41 5.09 14.78 -2.89
C LEU A 41 6.20 13.78 -2.54
N PRO A 42 6.41 13.46 -1.25
CA PRO A 42 7.43 12.48 -0.88
C PRO A 42 7.15 11.11 -1.51
N ALA A 43 8.21 10.38 -1.87
CA ALA A 43 8.10 9.06 -2.50
C ALA A 43 7.26 8.08 -1.65
N LEU A 44 6.46 7.23 -2.30
CA LEU A 44 5.77 6.15 -1.60
C LEU A 44 6.79 5.16 -1.06
N GLU A 45 6.75 4.93 0.24
CA GLU A 45 7.52 3.86 0.85
C GLU A 45 6.83 2.54 0.55
N ILE A 46 7.55 1.61 -0.10
CA ILE A 46 7.02 0.32 -0.51
C ILE A 46 7.87 -0.82 0.03
N VAL A 47 7.28 -2.00 0.11
CA VAL A 47 7.99 -3.26 0.37
C VAL A 47 7.48 -4.34 -0.57
N CYS A 48 8.37 -5.28 -0.88
CA CYS A 48 8.06 -6.44 -1.70
C CYS A 48 7.85 -7.67 -0.81
N LEU A 49 6.74 -8.38 -1.03
CA LEU A 49 6.42 -9.64 -0.37
C LEU A 49 6.07 -10.66 -1.46
N GLY A 50 6.99 -11.58 -1.73
CA GLY A 50 6.86 -12.46 -2.88
C GLY A 50 6.75 -11.66 -4.18
N SER A 51 5.67 -11.90 -4.95
CA SER A 51 5.37 -11.21 -6.20
C SER A 51 4.55 -9.92 -6.04
N ARG A 52 4.18 -9.55 -4.81
CA ARG A 52 3.31 -8.40 -4.53
C ARG A 52 4.08 -7.24 -3.91
N ILE A 53 3.64 -6.04 -4.23
CA ILE A 53 4.24 -4.79 -3.76
C ILE A 53 3.19 -4.04 -2.93
N TYR A 54 3.58 -3.67 -1.72
CA TYR A 54 2.70 -3.02 -0.76
C TYR A 54 3.25 -1.65 -0.37
N SER A 55 2.39 -0.64 -0.29
CA SER A 55 2.75 0.67 0.24
C SER A 55 2.67 0.68 1.75
N ILE A 56 3.70 1.16 2.43
CA ILE A 56 3.66 1.53 3.85
C ILE A 56 3.03 2.93 4.01
N SER A 57 3.17 3.79 3.00
CA SER A 57 2.60 5.14 2.95
C SER A 57 1.12 5.13 2.48
N ASN A 58 0.25 4.40 3.17
CA ASN A 58 -1.14 4.18 2.71
C ASN A 58 -1.96 5.45 2.48
N ARG A 59 -1.80 6.48 3.31
CA ARG A 59 -2.51 7.77 3.13
C ARG A 59 -2.16 8.46 1.81
N ARG A 60 -0.88 8.41 1.45
CA ARG A 60 -0.39 8.98 0.18
C ARG A 60 -0.79 8.11 -1.00
N LEU A 61 -0.78 6.78 -0.83
CA LEU A 61 -1.30 5.86 -1.83
C LEU A 61 -2.81 6.12 -2.09
N LEU A 62 -3.58 6.44 -1.04
CA LEU A 62 -4.98 6.84 -1.16
C LEU A 62 -5.16 8.13 -1.94
N ALA A 63 -4.36 9.16 -1.67
CA ALA A 63 -4.39 10.38 -2.46
C ALA A 63 -4.16 10.08 -3.96
N PHE A 64 -3.13 9.28 -4.29
CA PHE A 64 -2.81 8.98 -5.69
C PHE A 64 -3.85 8.09 -6.39
N LYS A 65 -4.38 7.07 -5.72
CA LYS A 65 -5.44 6.21 -6.30
C LYS A 65 -6.73 6.99 -6.51
N THR A 66 -7.11 7.87 -5.57
CA THR A 66 -8.28 8.74 -5.74
C THR A 66 -8.06 9.73 -6.88
N PHE A 67 -6.88 10.35 -6.95
CA PHE A 67 -6.51 11.22 -8.07
C PHE A 67 -6.62 10.51 -9.42
N GLN A 68 -6.06 9.30 -9.54
CA GLN A 68 -6.18 8.51 -10.76
C GLN A 68 -7.64 8.17 -11.09
N LEU A 69 -8.44 7.78 -10.10
CA LEU A 69 -9.87 7.47 -10.30
C LEU A 69 -10.62 8.69 -10.87
N VAL A 70 -10.34 9.89 -10.37
CA VAL A 70 -10.94 11.12 -10.89
C VAL A 70 -10.45 11.42 -12.31
N LEU A 71 -9.15 11.29 -12.58
CA LEU A 71 -8.62 11.45 -13.94
C LEU A 71 -9.26 10.48 -14.93
N ARG A 72 -9.50 9.23 -14.51
CA ARG A 72 -10.17 8.22 -15.33
C ARG A 72 -11.59 8.62 -15.72
N ARG A 73 -12.31 9.25 -14.79
CA ARG A 73 -13.68 9.74 -15.02
C ARG A 73 -13.73 11.02 -15.87
N LEU A 74 -12.73 11.89 -15.73
CA LEU A 74 -12.75 13.21 -16.38
C LEU A 74 -12.07 13.23 -17.76
N LYS A 75 -11.03 12.42 -17.96
CA LYS A 75 -10.20 12.45 -19.18
C LYS A 75 -10.35 11.17 -20.00
N SER A 76 -9.94 10.04 -19.43
CA SER A 76 -9.93 8.73 -20.12
C SER A 76 -9.73 7.60 -19.13
N GLU A 77 -10.48 6.50 -19.28
CA GLU A 77 -10.40 5.31 -18.42
C GLU A 77 -8.97 4.72 -18.33
N ASP A 78 -8.15 4.94 -19.35
CA ASP A 78 -6.75 4.46 -19.41
C ASP A 78 -5.76 5.41 -18.73
N SER A 79 -6.23 6.47 -18.06
CA SER A 79 -5.36 7.41 -17.35
C SER A 79 -4.51 6.68 -16.29
N GLU A 80 -3.20 6.68 -16.51
CA GLU A 80 -2.22 6.08 -15.60
C GLU A 80 -1.50 7.16 -14.78
N VAL A 81 -1.44 6.96 -13.46
CA VAL A 81 -0.67 7.84 -12.56
C VAL A 81 0.60 7.13 -12.14
N LEU A 82 1.73 7.70 -12.55
CA LEU A 82 3.07 7.27 -12.16
C LEU A 82 3.56 8.06 -10.94
N VAL A 83 4.06 7.35 -9.94
CA VAL A 83 4.50 7.97 -8.68
C VAL A 83 5.93 7.57 -8.31
N PRO A 84 6.69 8.45 -7.62
CA PRO A 84 7.98 8.08 -7.08
C PRO A 84 7.81 7.05 -5.95
N VAL A 85 8.68 6.04 -5.93
CA VAL A 85 8.65 4.96 -4.93
C VAL A 85 10.04 4.77 -4.33
N MET A 86 10.08 4.41 -3.05
CA MET A 86 11.28 4.07 -2.31
C MET A 86 11.10 2.70 -1.66
N LEU A 87 11.95 1.75 -2.01
CA LEU A 87 11.93 0.41 -1.43
C LEU A 87 12.46 0.45 0.00
N LYS A 88 11.69 -0.11 0.94
CA LYS A 88 12.11 -0.37 2.32
C LYS A 88 12.37 -1.86 2.50
N ARG A 89 13.21 -2.19 3.48
CA ARG A 89 13.33 -3.57 3.95
C ARG A 89 12.11 -3.90 4.82
N PRO A 90 11.47 -5.07 4.65
CA PRO A 90 10.41 -5.49 5.56
C PRO A 90 10.98 -5.66 6.97
N THR A 91 10.27 -5.17 7.98
CA THR A 91 10.58 -5.43 9.40
C THR A 91 9.61 -6.47 9.96
N GLY A 92 9.96 -7.11 11.09
CA GLY A 92 9.11 -8.14 11.72
C GLY A 92 7.65 -7.69 11.95
N ASP A 93 7.45 -6.44 12.37
CA ASP A 93 6.13 -5.85 12.59
C ASP A 93 5.29 -5.70 11.32
N PHE A 94 5.94 -5.52 10.17
CA PHE A 94 5.25 -5.39 8.90
C PHE A 94 4.53 -6.69 8.51
N PHE A 95 5.19 -7.84 8.70
CA PHE A 95 4.57 -9.15 8.40
C PHE A 95 3.33 -9.42 9.25
N ARG A 96 3.36 -9.01 10.53
CA ARG A 96 2.19 -9.10 11.42
C ARG A 96 1.01 -8.26 10.91
N ARG A 97 1.27 -7.07 10.35
CA ARG A 97 0.23 -6.14 9.89
C ARG A 97 -0.42 -6.52 8.57
N VAL A 98 0.32 -7.15 7.65
CA VAL A 98 -0.22 -7.58 6.35
C VAL A 98 -0.93 -8.95 6.47
N GLY A 99 -1.04 -9.52 7.67
CA GLY A 99 -1.68 -10.82 7.90
C GLY A 99 -0.92 -11.98 7.25
N ILE A 100 0.36 -11.78 6.90
CA ILE A 100 1.21 -12.82 6.33
C ILE A 100 2.06 -13.37 7.47
N ALA A 101 1.70 -14.56 7.95
CA ALA A 101 2.56 -15.34 8.83
C ALA A 101 3.81 -15.79 8.06
N LEU A 102 4.85 -14.96 8.06
CA LEU A 102 6.16 -15.37 7.59
C LEU A 102 6.96 -15.87 8.79
N SER A 103 7.11 -17.20 8.84
CA SER A 103 8.20 -17.83 9.58
C SER A 103 9.51 -17.25 9.05
N THR A 104 10.28 -16.63 9.92
CA THR A 104 11.65 -16.23 9.61
C THR A 104 12.56 -17.25 10.28
N ASP A 105 13.04 -18.20 9.51
CA ASP A 105 14.12 -19.09 9.90
C ASP A 105 15.45 -18.46 9.46
N THR A 106 16.09 -17.74 10.38
CA THR A 106 17.55 -17.78 10.45
C THR A 106 17.91 -18.37 11.80
N LEU A 107 18.09 -19.70 11.82
CA LEU A 107 19.14 -20.45 12.56
C LEU A 107 18.93 -21.98 12.47
N GLY A 108 18.74 -22.52 11.25
CA GLY A 108 19.14 -23.89 10.92
C GLY A 108 18.49 -25.07 11.66
N ARG A 109 17.27 -24.95 12.19
CA ARG A 109 16.48 -26.13 12.62
C ARG A 109 15.03 -25.99 12.15
N SER A 110 14.67 -26.86 11.21
CA SER A 110 13.35 -27.01 10.64
C SER A 110 12.30 -27.23 11.73
N VAL A 111 11.23 -26.44 11.72
CA VAL A 111 9.99 -26.77 12.45
C VAL A 111 8.91 -26.96 11.40
N GLY A 112 8.50 -28.22 11.19
CA GLY A 112 7.28 -28.51 10.46
C GLY A 112 6.10 -28.07 11.30
N VAL A 113 5.17 -27.31 10.71
CA VAL A 113 3.93 -26.93 11.38
C VAL A 113 2.77 -27.67 10.72
N SER A 114 2.25 -28.64 11.46
CA SER A 114 0.93 -29.22 11.31
C SER A 114 -0.12 -28.12 11.34
N GLY A 115 -0.97 -28.08 10.31
CA GLY A 115 -2.11 -27.16 10.25
C GLY A 115 -3.04 -27.32 11.46
N PRO A 116 -3.89 -26.33 11.74
CA PRO A 116 -4.84 -26.41 12.84
C PRO A 116 -5.84 -27.54 12.59
N SER A 117 -5.61 -28.66 13.27
CA SER A 117 -6.64 -29.66 13.57
C SER A 117 -7.76 -28.99 14.34
N GLY A 118 -8.96 -28.95 13.76
CA GLY A 118 -10.18 -28.66 14.52
C GLY A 118 -11.16 -27.68 13.88
N MET A 119 -11.83 -28.11 12.81
CA MET A 119 -13.22 -27.72 12.58
C MET A 119 -13.99 -28.97 12.14
N SER A 120 -14.64 -29.64 13.10
CA SER A 120 -15.68 -30.61 12.78
C SER A 120 -16.99 -29.85 12.59
N PHE A 121 -17.56 -29.89 11.40
CA PHE A 121 -18.98 -29.62 11.23
C PHE A 121 -19.73 -30.91 11.53
N ARG A 122 -20.53 -30.91 12.60
CA ARG A 122 -21.57 -31.92 12.78
C ARG A 122 -22.78 -31.48 11.97
N SER A 123 -23.17 -32.32 11.02
CA SER A 123 -24.52 -32.37 10.42
C SER A 123 -25.55 -32.83 11.44
#